data_AF-A0A810Q2P4-F1
#
_entry.id   AF-A0A810Q2P4-F1
#
_cell.length_a   1.000
_cell.length_b   1.000
_cell.length_c   1.000
_cell.angle_alpha   90.00
_cell.angle_beta   90.00
_cell.angle_gamma   90.00
#
_symmetry.space_group_name_H-M   'P 1'
#
loop_
_entity.id
_entity.type
_entity.pdbx_description
1 polymer ?
#
loop_
_entity_poly.entity_id
_entity_poly.type
_entity_poly.pdbx_seq_one_letter_code
_entity_poly.pdbx_strand_id
1 'polypeptide(L)' 'MPDNRNRKRPIQVKFFVDEKELSLIKARMAQLGIENMSAYLRQVAIDGYEEKPNLPERREPKNP' A
#
# COMPACT_ATOMS: atom_id res chain seq x y z
N MET A 1 16.29 24.63 -8.51
CA MET A 1 15.94 23.31 -7.92
C MET A 1 16.32 23.37 -6.45
N PRO A 2 15.37 23.21 -5.50
CA PRO A 2 15.72 23.20 -4.09
C PRO A 2 16.69 22.04 -3.83
N ASP A 3 17.71 22.30 -3.03
CA ASP A 3 18.84 21.40 -2.86
C ASP A 3 18.44 20.24 -1.94
N ASN A 4 18.23 19.05 -2.50
CA ASN A 4 17.74 17.87 -1.78
C ASN A 4 18.80 17.22 -0.86
N ARG A 5 19.96 17.88 -0.67
CA ARG A 5 21.19 17.33 -0.07
C ARG A 5 21.09 16.95 1.42
N ASN A 6 20.10 17.45 2.17
CA ASN A 6 19.91 17.13 3.59
C ASN A 6 18.71 16.23 3.92
N ARG A 7 18.11 15.58 2.91
CA ARG A 7 17.00 14.64 3.16
C ARG A 7 17.55 13.29 3.58
N LYS A 8 17.03 12.71 4.68
CA LYS A 8 17.30 11.31 5.08
C LYS A 8 17.00 10.29 3.96
N ARG A 9 16.18 10.67 2.98
CA ARG A 9 15.75 9.84 1.84
C ARG A 9 15.83 10.68 0.56
N PRO A 10 16.99 10.71 -0.13
CA PRO A 10 17.24 11.62 -1.24
C PRO A 10 16.64 11.15 -2.57
N ILE A 11 16.32 9.87 -2.71
CA ILE A 11 15.79 9.27 -3.94
C ILE A 11 14.30 9.59 -4.08
N GLN A 12 13.92 10.23 -5.19
CA GLN A 12 12.52 10.48 -5.53
C GLN A 12 12.00 9.40 -6.47
N VAL A 13 10.87 8.79 -6.10
CA VAL A 13 10.12 7.87 -6.96
C VAL A 13 8.86 8.60 -7.41
N LYS A 14 8.57 8.59 -8.72
CA LYS A 14 7.33 9.14 -9.27
C LYS A 14 6.32 8.01 -9.39
N PHE A 15 5.13 8.23 -8.85
CA PHE A 15 4.05 7.25 -8.85
C PHE A 15 2.80 7.91 -9.43
N PHE A 16 2.26 7.33 -10.50
CA PHE A 16 1.02 7.77 -11.12
C PHE A 16 -0.09 6.84 -10.66
N VAL A 17 -1.24 7.42 -10.31
CA VAL A 17 -2.44 6.71 -9.88
C VAL A 17 -3.65 7.36 -10.54
N ASP A 18 -4.70 6.57 -10.73
CA ASP A 18 -6.02 7.10 -11.04
C ASP A 18 -6.75 7.60 -9.78
N GLU A 19 -7.92 8.24 -9.95
CA GLU A 19 -8.70 8.80 -8.84
C GLU A 19 -9.25 7.71 -7.89
N LYS A 20 -9.54 6.53 -8.43
CA LYS A 20 -10.11 5.40 -7.69
C LYS A 20 -9.05 4.77 -6.80
N GLU A 21 -7.87 4.53 -7.35
CA GLU A 21 -6.67 4.07 -6.65
C GLU A 21 -6.28 5.05 -5.56
N LEU A 22 -6.26 6.36 -5.85
CA LEU A 22 -5.96 7.38 -4.84
C LEU A 22 -6.95 7.34 -3.67
N SER A 23 -8.24 7.17 -3.98
CA SER A 23 -9.30 7.09 -2.97
C SER A 23 -9.15 5.83 -2.10
N LEU A 24 -8.84 4.69 -2.71
CA LEU A 24 -8.57 3.42 -2.00
C LEU A 24 -7.33 3.52 -1.11
N ILE A 25 -6.27 4.15 -1.59
CA ILE A 25 -5.04 4.35 -0.82
C ILE A 25 -5.31 5.24 0.40
N LYS A 26 -6.03 6.35 0.22
CA LYS A 26 -6.41 7.23 1.33
C LYS A 26 -7.28 6.53 2.37
N ALA A 27 -8.22 5.68 1.93
CA ALA A 27 -9.05 4.89 2.84
C ALA A 27 -8.19 3.91 3.68
N ARG A 28 -7.25 3.20 3.06
CA ARG A 28 -6.33 2.29 3.77
C ARG A 28 -5.38 3.04 4.71
N MET A 29 -4.91 4.22 4.29
CA MET A 29 -4.12 5.11 5.15
C MET A 29 -4.90 5.52 6.41
N ALA A 30 -6.17 5.92 6.25
CA ALA A 30 -7.03 6.30 7.36
C ALA A 30 -7.26 5.12 8.33
N GLN A 31 -7.43 3.89 7.81
CA GLN A 31 -7.57 2.69 8.64
C GLN A 31 -6.33 2.40 9.49
N LEU A 32 -5.13 2.67 8.97
CA LEU A 32 -3.87 2.46 9.66
C LEU A 32 -3.40 3.68 10.49
N GLY A 33 -4.14 4.79 10.45
CA GLY A 33 -3.77 6.04 11.12
C GLY A 33 -2.51 6.69 10.52
N ILE A 34 -2.19 6.42 9.26
CA ILE A 34 -1.00 6.96 8.59
C ILE A 34 -1.38 8.22 7.83
N GLU A 35 -0.85 9.37 8.24
CA GLU A 35 -1.10 10.64 7.57
C GLU A 35 -0.18 10.88 6.36
N ASN A 36 1.01 10.27 6.37
CA ASN A 36 2.02 10.47 5.33
C ASN A 36 1.95 9.40 4.24
N MET A 37 1.50 9.80 3.05
CA MET A 37 1.39 8.94 1.86
C MET A 37 2.71 8.23 1.51
N SER A 38 3.85 8.93 1.57
CA SER A 38 5.14 8.34 1.25
C SER A 38 5.62 7.35 2.31
N ALA A 39 5.18 7.49 3.57
CA ALA A 39 5.42 6.49 4.60
C ALA A 39 4.59 5.24 4.35
N TYR A 40 3.29 5.41 4.04
CA TYR A 40 2.38 4.31 3.69
C TYR A 40 2.90 3.52 2.48
N LEU A 41 3.21 4.19 1.37
CA LEU A 41 3.68 3.52 0.15
C LEU A 41 5.02 2.80 0.36
N ARG A 42 5.91 3.36 1.18
CA ARG A 42 7.18 2.69 1.50
C ARG A 42 6.94 1.44 2.34
N GLN A 43 6.04 1.51 3.32
CA GLN A 43 5.69 0.36 4.15
C GLN A 43 5.11 -0.76 3.28
N VAL A 44 4.12 -0.45 2.45
CA VAL A 44 3.50 -1.41 1.53
C VAL A 44 4.49 -1.99 0.52
N ALA A 45 5.38 -1.17 -0.02
CA ALA A 45 6.40 -1.63 -0.98
C ALA A 45 7.51 -2.49 -0.34
N ILE A 46 7.79 -2.32 0.96
CA ILE A 46 8.78 -3.11 1.70
C ILE A 46 8.17 -4.41 2.21
N ASP A 47 6.98 -4.35 2.82
CA ASP A 47 6.33 -5.52 3.42
C ASP A 47 5.84 -6.52 2.38
N GLY A 48 5.72 -6.08 1.12
CA GLY A 48 5.17 -6.87 0.03
C GLY A 48 3.64 -6.83 0.04
N TYR A 49 3.05 -6.63 -1.13
CA TYR A 49 1.63 -6.86 -1.30
C TYR A 49 1.42 -8.38 -1.32
N GLU A 50 1.05 -8.97 -0.19
CA GLU A 50 0.40 -10.28 -0.21
C GLU A 50 -0.96 -10.11 -0.87
N GLU A 51 -1.00 -10.37 -2.18
CA GLU A 51 -2.25 -10.62 -2.87
C GLU A 51 -2.90 -11.78 -2.12
N LYS A 52 -3.89 -11.48 -1.26
CA LYS A 52 -4.73 -12.52 -0.66
C LYS A 52 -5.22 -13.34 -1.84
N PRO A 53 -4.74 -14.59 -2.05
CA PRO A 53 -5.35 -15.41 -3.06
C PRO A 53 -6.81 -15.50 -2.62
N ASN A 54 -7.74 -15.19 -3.52
CA ASN A 54 -9.14 -15.53 -3.34
C ASN A 54 -9.19 -17.05 -3.21
N LEU A 55 -8.89 -17.58 -2.02
CA LEU A 55 -9.05 -18.99 -1.72
C LEU A 55 -10.56 -19.18 -1.64
N PRO A 56 -11.19 -19.93 -2.57
CA PRO A 56 -12.58 -20.26 -2.41
C PRO A 56 -12.73 -20.98 -1.07
N GLU A 57 -13.68 -20.50 -0.27
CA GLU A 57 -14.05 -21.05 1.02
C GLU A 57 -14.08 -22.58 0.95
N ARG A 58 -13.14 -23.23 1.65
CA ARG A 58 -12.99 -24.69 1.65
C ARG A 58 -14.26 -25.27 2.27
N ARG A 59 -15.25 -25.60 1.43
CA ARG A 59 -16.41 -26.39 1.84
C ARG A 59 -15.89 -27.75 2.25
N GLU A 60 -15.88 -28.00 3.55
CA GLU A 60 -15.57 -29.33 4.09
C GLU A 60 -16.54 -30.34 3.46
N PRO A 61 -16.06 -31.47 2.91
CA PRO A 61 -16.96 -32.51 2.47
C PRO A 61 -17.66 -33.08 3.70
N LYS A 62 -18.98 -32.91 3.74
CA LYS A 62 -19.85 -33.57 4.71
C LYS A 62 -19.77 -35.07 4.44
N ASN A 63 -18.92 -35.77 5.18
CA ASN A 63 -18.80 -37.23 5.08
C ASN A 63 -20.13 -37.89 5.51
N PRO A 64 -20.59 -38.93 4.79
CA PRO A 64 -21.79 -39.71 5.12
C PRO A 64 -21.58 -40.64 6.33
#